data_AF-A0A6J8DAW7-F1
#
_entry.id   AF-A0A6J8DAW7-F1
#
_cell.length_a   1.000
_cell.length_b   1.000
_cell.length_c   1.000
_cell.angle_alpha   90.00
_cell.angle_beta   90.00
_cell.angle_gamma   90.00
#
_symmetry.space_group_name_H-M   'P 1'
#
loop_
_entity.id
_entity.type
_entity.pdbx_description
1 polymer ?
#
loop_
_entity_poly.entity_id
_entity_poly.type
_entity_poly.pdbx_seq_one_letter_code
_entity_poly.pdbx_strand_id
1 'polypeptide(L)'
;MTLGRQMYPSRVDFFIRKFKEATRKPFGYLLVDLKARTPESSRLRKEVLHIGKGDSATQDGKMEDDHLLDTFEDDISVSSEENIADRTKTAPISSEDSEIREDLIACRDCGVVFAHIRGLEAHSQQGCGKKNVIALPMTGKDVEDALSGLPVTVCCADDLPPYLSDRPRTYVVNTDNFDHKGSHWVAFHFSASGPPDYFYSLGQLPETYQRYFRNLLIVNGPQYCVVSHQIQPDDSDTCGLYCIYYVKLRCQGLKMKDIFNNFSSTDLIKNDSKLVAIFGYTKIMIQKKSLTTYMYL
;
A
#
# COMPACT_ATOMS: atom_id res chain seq x y z
N MET A 1 22.55 -23.93 17.84
CA MET A 1 23.17 -24.33 16.55
C MET A 1 23.22 -23.10 15.65
N THR A 2 24.32 -22.85 14.93
CA THR A 2 24.43 -21.71 14.01
C THR A 2 23.79 -22.04 12.65
N LEU A 3 23.21 -21.04 11.98
CA LEU A 3 22.56 -21.20 10.66
C LEU A 3 23.47 -21.91 9.63
N GLY A 4 24.77 -21.59 9.63
CA GLY A 4 25.76 -22.26 8.76
C GLY A 4 25.86 -23.77 8.99
N ARG A 5 25.72 -24.26 10.24
CA ARG A 5 25.68 -25.70 10.54
C ARG A 5 24.39 -26.37 10.09
N GLN A 6 23.27 -25.64 10.08
CA GLN A 6 21.99 -26.17 9.60
C GLN A 6 21.96 -26.28 8.07
N MET A 7 22.51 -25.29 7.36
CA MET A 7 22.52 -25.27 5.90
C MET A 7 23.65 -26.09 5.28
N TYR A 8 24.81 -26.16 5.93
CA TYR A 8 26.01 -26.84 5.43
C TYR A 8 26.64 -27.72 6.53
N PRO A 9 26.00 -28.83 6.94
CA PRO A 9 26.46 -29.64 8.07
C PRO A 9 27.91 -30.12 7.94
N SER A 10 28.32 -30.47 6.72
CA SER A 10 29.67 -30.96 6.40
C SER A 10 30.60 -29.88 5.85
N ARG A 11 30.12 -28.63 5.67
CA ARG A 11 30.86 -27.56 4.98
C ARG A 11 30.65 -26.18 5.61
N VAL A 12 30.64 -26.11 6.93
CA VAL A 12 30.40 -24.85 7.67
C VAL A 12 31.40 -23.75 7.27
N ASP A 13 32.64 -24.13 6.98
CA ASP A 13 33.70 -23.19 6.56
C ASP A 13 33.37 -22.48 5.24
N PHE A 14 32.61 -23.12 4.35
CA PHE A 14 32.15 -22.50 3.11
C PHE A 14 31.21 -21.32 3.40
N PHE A 15 30.26 -21.52 4.31
CA PHE A 15 29.34 -20.47 4.74
C PHE A 15 30.09 -19.32 5.42
N ILE A 16 30.99 -19.62 6.36
CA ILE A 16 31.78 -18.61 7.07
C ILE A 16 32.67 -17.82 6.12
N ARG A 17 33.29 -18.48 5.13
CA ARG A 17 34.10 -17.81 4.10
C ARG A 17 33.26 -16.84 3.27
N LYS A 18 32.07 -17.27 2.81
CA LYS A 18 31.17 -16.41 2.04
C LYS A 18 30.64 -15.24 2.85
N PHE A 19 30.36 -15.45 4.13
CA PHE A 19 29.98 -14.39 5.06
C PHE A 19 31.12 -13.36 5.21
N LYS A 20 32.34 -13.81 5.53
CA LYS A 20 33.52 -12.93 5.64
C LYS A 20 33.81 -12.17 4.34
N GLU A 21 33.71 -12.84 3.19
CA GLU A 21 33.85 -12.20 1.88
C GLU A 21 32.83 -11.07 1.69
N ALA A 22 31.56 -11.32 2.04
CA ALA A 22 30.47 -10.37 1.87
C ALA A 22 30.62 -9.17 2.81
N THR A 23 31.00 -9.39 4.07
CA THR A 23 31.13 -8.34 5.09
C THR A 23 32.49 -7.66 5.11
N ARG A 24 33.41 -7.99 4.18
CA ARG A 24 34.71 -7.33 4.10
C ARG A 24 34.60 -5.87 3.62
N LYS A 25 33.55 -5.55 2.87
CA LYS A 25 33.25 -4.19 2.41
C LYS A 25 32.32 -3.50 3.42
N PRO A 26 32.47 -2.19 3.69
CA PRO A 26 31.46 -1.41 4.40
C PRO A 26 30.08 -1.62 3.77
N PHE A 27 29.05 -1.81 4.61
CA PHE A 27 27.67 -2.11 4.17
C PHE A 27 27.51 -3.39 3.32
N GLY A 28 28.50 -4.28 3.33
CA GLY A 28 28.43 -5.56 2.64
C GLY A 28 27.44 -6.52 3.28
N TYR A 29 26.68 -7.25 2.46
CA TYR A 29 25.64 -8.17 2.90
C TYR A 29 25.73 -9.51 2.15
N LEU A 30 25.28 -10.57 2.83
CA LEU A 30 25.15 -11.92 2.25
C LEU A 30 23.68 -12.28 2.17
N LEU A 31 23.14 -12.43 0.96
CA LEU A 31 21.80 -12.94 0.75
C LEU A 31 21.80 -14.47 0.90
N VAL A 32 20.93 -14.98 1.76
CA VAL A 32 20.79 -16.41 2.05
C VAL A 32 19.41 -16.88 1.59
N ASP A 33 19.36 -17.72 0.55
CA ASP A 33 18.12 -18.29 0.02
C ASP A 33 17.80 -19.64 0.70
N LEU A 34 16.72 -19.63 1.48
CA LEU A 34 16.26 -20.76 2.27
C LEU A 34 15.26 -21.67 1.53
N LYS A 35 14.87 -21.35 0.28
CA LYS A 35 13.90 -22.17 -0.47
C LYS A 35 14.45 -23.57 -0.69
N ALA A 36 13.63 -24.61 -0.47
CA ALA A 36 14.06 -26.01 -0.60
C ALA A 36 14.57 -26.35 -2.02
N ARG A 37 14.02 -25.71 -3.05
CA ARG A 37 14.36 -25.95 -4.47
C ARG A 37 15.56 -25.18 -4.99
N THR A 38 16.12 -24.23 -4.23
CA THR A 38 17.28 -23.45 -4.70
C THR A 38 18.53 -24.33 -4.72
N PRO A 39 19.26 -24.43 -5.86
CA PRO A 39 20.52 -25.16 -5.94
C PRO A 39 21.55 -24.62 -4.95
N GLU A 40 22.35 -25.49 -4.33
CA GLU A 40 23.32 -25.14 -3.27
C GLU A 40 24.26 -23.98 -3.68
N SER A 41 24.75 -24.00 -4.92
CA SER A 41 25.62 -22.96 -5.49
C SER A 41 24.97 -21.57 -5.55
N SER A 42 23.64 -21.51 -5.59
CA SER A 42 22.86 -20.27 -5.74
C SER A 42 22.27 -19.77 -4.41
N ARG A 43 22.47 -20.51 -3.31
CA ARG A 43 21.90 -20.18 -1.99
C ARG A 43 22.58 -19.01 -1.31
N LEU A 44 23.87 -18.79 -1.54
CA LEU A 44 24.65 -17.72 -0.94
C LEU A 44 25.06 -16.72 -2.02
N ARG A 45 24.43 -15.54 -2.03
CA ARG A 45 24.67 -14.51 -3.04
C ARG A 45 25.19 -13.23 -2.41
N LYS A 46 26.18 -12.61 -3.05
CA LYS A 46 26.70 -11.28 -2.70
C LYS A 46 26.35 -10.31 -3.84
N GLU A 47 26.35 -9.01 -3.54
CA GLU A 47 26.26 -7.93 -4.54
C GLU A 47 24.96 -7.87 -5.38
N VAL A 48 23.89 -8.55 -4.94
CA VAL A 48 22.57 -8.62 -5.63
C VAL A 48 21.88 -7.25 -5.83
N LEU A 49 22.31 -6.20 -5.13
CA LEU A 49 21.69 -4.87 -5.12
C LEU A 49 22.44 -3.86 -6.00
N HIS A 50 23.51 -4.25 -6.69
CA HIS A 50 24.16 -3.38 -7.68
C HIS A 50 23.36 -3.41 -8.99
N ILE A 51 22.24 -2.71 -9.02
CA ILE A 51 21.48 -2.43 -10.24
C ILE A 51 21.60 -0.93 -10.48
N GLY A 52 22.50 -0.54 -11.38
CA GLY A 52 22.60 0.88 -11.78
C GLY A 52 23.99 1.39 -12.17
N LYS A 53 24.77 0.64 -12.95
CA LYS A 53 25.70 1.24 -13.93
C LYS A 53 25.75 0.31 -15.13
N GLY A 54 25.32 0.84 -16.27
CA GLY A 54 25.29 0.12 -17.55
C GLY A 54 26.67 -0.44 -17.93
N ASP A 55 26.63 -1.44 -18.79
CA ASP A 55 27.75 -2.24 -19.24
C ASP A 55 29.03 -1.46 -19.57
N SER A 56 30.15 -1.98 -19.10
CA SER A 56 31.36 -2.05 -19.91
C SER A 56 32.19 -3.25 -19.46
N ALA A 57 32.21 -4.28 -20.29
CA ALA A 57 33.23 -5.32 -20.26
C ALA A 57 34.59 -4.70 -20.63
N THR A 58 35.59 -4.79 -19.74
CA THR A 58 37.00 -5.07 -20.11
C THR A 58 37.84 -5.44 -18.88
N GLN A 59 38.92 -6.16 -19.16
CA GLN A 59 39.82 -6.91 -18.29
C GLN A 59 40.75 -6.08 -17.39
N ASP A 60 41.31 -6.79 -16.40
CA ASP A 60 42.65 -6.67 -15.81
C ASP A 60 43.12 -5.36 -15.13
N GLY A 61 43.21 -5.46 -13.79
CA GLY A 61 44.39 -5.16 -12.99
C GLY A 61 44.98 -3.74 -12.95
N LYS A 62 44.86 -3.06 -11.80
CA LYS A 62 45.99 -2.57 -10.99
C LYS A 62 45.54 -1.88 -9.69
N MET A 63 46.40 -2.03 -8.69
CA MET A 63 46.44 -1.33 -7.40
C MET A 63 46.66 0.18 -7.55
N GLU A 64 46.21 0.90 -6.52
CA GLU A 64 46.64 2.22 -5.96
C GLU A 64 45.37 3.03 -5.62
N ASP A 65 45.34 3.96 -4.69
CA ASP A 65 45.81 4.04 -3.30
C ASP A 65 44.90 5.12 -2.67
N ASP A 66 44.92 5.23 -1.35
CA ASP A 66 44.14 6.15 -0.51
C ASP A 66 43.97 7.60 -1.02
N HIS A 67 42.78 8.19 -0.80
CA HIS A 67 42.66 9.42 0.00
C HIS A 67 41.21 9.80 0.36
N LEU A 68 41.04 10.01 1.66
CA LEU A 68 39.96 10.67 2.42
C LEU A 68 39.19 11.78 1.69
N LEU A 69 37.88 11.84 1.91
CA LEU A 69 37.25 12.93 2.67
C LEU A 69 35.90 12.47 3.23
N ASP A 70 35.77 12.68 4.53
CA ASP A 70 34.71 12.31 5.44
C ASP A 70 33.96 13.61 5.78
N THR A 71 32.67 13.69 5.44
CA THR A 71 31.66 14.58 6.05
C THR A 71 30.37 14.51 5.23
N PHE A 72 29.39 13.73 5.68
CA PHE A 72 27.98 14.09 5.51
C PHE A 72 27.20 13.61 6.73
N GLU A 73 26.69 14.58 7.48
CA GLU A 73 25.79 14.41 8.62
C GLU A 73 24.41 13.95 8.10
N ASP A 74 23.82 12.99 8.81
CA ASP A 74 22.47 12.48 8.58
C ASP A 74 21.43 13.51 9.06
N ASP A 75 20.81 14.24 8.14
CA ASP A 75 19.56 14.98 8.40
C ASP A 75 18.38 14.26 7.73
N ILE A 76 17.66 13.47 8.52
CA ILE A 76 16.33 12.96 8.16
C ILE A 76 15.32 14.09 8.41
N SER A 77 15.03 14.87 7.37
CA SER A 77 13.97 15.88 7.40
C SER A 77 12.60 15.21 7.24
N VAL A 78 11.91 14.98 8.35
CA VAL A 78 10.46 14.79 8.38
C VAL A 78 9.82 16.18 8.31
N SER A 79 9.28 16.56 7.15
CA SER A 79 8.63 17.85 6.99
C SER A 79 7.20 17.83 7.57
N SER A 80 7.04 18.37 8.77
CA SER A 80 5.77 18.85 9.30
C SER A 80 5.77 20.38 9.27
N GLU A 81 5.04 20.98 8.32
CA GLU A 81 4.86 22.43 8.26
C GLU A 81 3.51 22.83 8.87
N GLU A 82 3.57 23.62 9.94
CA GLU A 82 2.46 24.44 10.44
C GLU A 82 2.91 25.89 10.67
N ASN A 83 2.04 26.80 10.20
CA ASN A 83 1.80 28.18 10.62
C ASN A 83 2.83 29.30 10.35
N ILE A 84 2.51 30.15 9.36
CA ILE A 84 2.78 31.59 9.41
C ILE A 84 1.50 32.36 9.03
N ALA A 85 1.16 33.34 9.85
CA ALA A 85 0.03 34.25 9.70
C ALA A 85 0.38 35.53 8.92
N ASP A 86 -0.67 36.13 8.35
CA ASP A 86 -0.93 37.56 8.14
C ASP A 86 -0.17 38.35 7.04
N ARG A 87 -0.83 38.67 5.92
CA ARG A 87 -1.38 40.02 5.59
C ARG A 87 -1.78 40.19 4.12
N THR A 88 -3.04 40.61 3.96
CA THR A 88 -3.68 41.47 2.94
C THR A 88 -2.86 41.98 1.74
N LYS A 89 -3.38 41.74 0.52
CA LYS A 89 -3.91 42.79 -0.40
C LYS A 89 -4.51 42.19 -1.70
N THR A 90 -5.67 42.74 -2.06
CA THR A 90 -6.53 42.47 -3.21
C THR A 90 -6.00 43.11 -4.51
N ALA A 91 -6.08 42.40 -5.64
CA ALA A 91 -6.44 42.95 -6.97
C ALA A 91 -6.81 41.79 -7.93
N PRO A 92 -7.73 42.00 -8.90
CA PRO A 92 -8.39 40.92 -9.64
C PRO A 92 -7.70 40.61 -10.98
N ILE A 93 -7.58 39.32 -11.33
CA ILE A 93 -7.14 38.86 -12.65
C ILE A 93 -8.09 37.74 -13.14
N SER A 94 -8.59 37.95 -14.35
CA SER A 94 -9.37 37.10 -15.28
C SER A 94 -9.13 35.59 -15.14
N SER A 95 -10.14 34.76 -14.92
CA SER A 95 -11.10 34.22 -15.91
C SER A 95 -10.44 33.59 -17.14
N GLU A 96 -10.10 32.31 -17.04
CA GLU A 96 -10.48 31.21 -17.95
C GLU A 96 -9.74 29.94 -17.47
N ASP A 97 -10.39 28.78 -17.57
CA ASP A 97 -10.01 27.45 -17.04
C ASP A 97 -10.63 27.07 -15.68
N SER A 98 -11.96 27.15 -15.62
CA SER A 98 -12.77 26.35 -14.69
C SER A 98 -12.82 24.89 -15.17
N GLU A 99 -11.81 24.11 -14.82
CA GLU A 99 -11.95 22.65 -14.85
C GLU A 99 -13.07 22.25 -13.87
N ILE A 100 -14.04 21.53 -14.41
CA ILE A 100 -15.29 21.13 -13.77
C ILE A 100 -14.94 20.30 -12.52
N ARG A 101 -14.95 20.93 -11.35
CA ARG A 101 -15.05 20.21 -10.08
C ARG A 101 -16.47 19.62 -10.07
N GLU A 102 -16.58 18.31 -10.29
CA GLU A 102 -17.83 17.61 -10.06
C GLU A 102 -18.16 17.73 -8.57
N ASP A 103 -19.05 18.68 -8.24
CA ASP A 103 -19.50 18.93 -6.88
C ASP A 103 -20.17 17.66 -6.33
N LEU A 104 -19.46 16.97 -5.45
CA LEU A 104 -19.97 15.79 -4.75
C LEU A 104 -21.22 16.19 -3.95
N ILE A 105 -22.31 15.44 -4.13
CA ILE A 105 -23.61 15.71 -3.51
C ILE A 105 -23.75 14.82 -2.27
N ALA A 106 -23.86 15.43 -1.08
CA ALA A 106 -24.05 14.69 0.17
C ALA A 106 -25.54 14.46 0.50
N CYS A 107 -25.88 13.28 0.99
CA CYS A 107 -27.17 13.01 1.62
C CYS A 107 -27.30 13.83 2.90
N ARG A 108 -28.39 14.58 3.04
CA ARG A 108 -28.64 15.43 4.22
C ARG A 108 -28.86 14.64 5.51
N ASP A 109 -29.33 13.40 5.38
CA ASP A 109 -29.74 12.58 6.51
C ASP A 109 -28.57 11.74 7.08
N CYS A 110 -27.69 11.21 6.23
CA CYS A 110 -26.56 10.36 6.67
C CYS A 110 -25.16 10.87 6.28
N GLY A 111 -25.06 11.93 5.48
CA GLY A 111 -23.78 12.53 5.08
C GLY A 111 -23.02 11.79 3.97
N VAL A 112 -23.59 10.73 3.39
CA VAL A 112 -22.96 10.00 2.27
C VAL A 112 -22.85 10.90 1.04
N VAL A 113 -21.65 10.97 0.47
CA VAL A 113 -21.37 11.73 -0.75
C VAL A 113 -21.52 10.87 -1.99
N PHE A 114 -22.15 11.42 -3.02
CA PHE A 114 -22.38 10.80 -4.31
C PHE A 114 -21.81 11.67 -5.42
N ALA A 115 -21.19 11.03 -6.42
CA ALA A 115 -20.73 11.73 -7.62
C ALA A 115 -21.91 12.28 -8.45
N HIS A 116 -23.10 11.67 -8.34
CA HIS A 116 -24.27 12.06 -9.13
C HIS A 116 -25.57 11.99 -8.31
N ILE A 117 -26.54 12.84 -8.66
CA ILE A 117 -27.84 12.96 -7.98
C ILE A 117 -28.64 11.65 -7.97
N ARG A 118 -28.50 10.83 -9.02
CA ARG A 118 -29.16 9.51 -9.10
C ARG A 118 -28.71 8.55 -7.98
N GLY A 119 -27.44 8.65 -7.55
CA GLY A 119 -26.92 7.86 -6.43
C GLY A 119 -27.58 8.27 -5.11
N LEU A 120 -27.74 9.59 -4.91
CA LEU A 120 -28.44 10.15 -3.76
C LEU A 120 -29.92 9.75 -3.74
N GLU A 121 -30.61 9.83 -4.88
CA GLU A 121 -32.02 9.45 -5.01
C GLU A 121 -32.24 7.97 -4.72
N ALA A 122 -31.39 7.09 -5.29
CA ALA A 122 -31.45 5.66 -5.01
C ALA A 122 -31.21 5.33 -3.53
N HIS A 123 -30.26 6.01 -2.90
CA HIS A 123 -30.00 5.91 -1.47
C HIS A 123 -31.21 6.33 -0.63
N SER A 124 -31.82 7.49 -0.95
CA SER A 124 -32.99 8.01 -0.24
C SER A 124 -34.18 7.05 -0.35
N GLN A 125 -34.46 6.54 -1.56
CA GLN A 125 -35.55 5.60 -1.81
C GLN A 125 -35.38 4.24 -1.09
N GLN A 126 -34.14 3.79 -0.89
CA GLN A 126 -33.84 2.53 -0.24
C GLN A 126 -33.88 2.58 1.30
N GLY A 127 -34.08 3.78 1.87
CA GLY A 127 -34.24 4.00 3.30
C GLY A 127 -32.93 4.42 3.95
N CYS A 128 -32.63 5.72 3.86
CA CYS A 128 -31.58 6.33 4.65
C CYS A 128 -31.77 6.01 6.15
N GLY A 129 -30.73 5.47 6.79
CA GLY A 129 -30.73 5.14 8.23
C GLY A 129 -31.44 3.83 8.62
N LYS A 130 -31.93 3.02 7.68
CA LYS A 130 -32.59 1.74 8.03
C LYS A 130 -31.61 0.56 8.03
N LYS A 131 -31.36 0.08 9.26
CA LYS A 131 -30.57 -1.08 9.73
C LYS A 131 -29.11 -0.77 9.99
N ASN A 132 -28.69 -1.10 11.22
CA ASN A 132 -27.30 -1.38 11.57
C ASN A 132 -26.78 -2.45 10.61
N VAL A 133 -26.25 -2.03 9.47
CA VAL A 133 -25.50 -2.91 8.58
C VAL A 133 -24.20 -3.15 9.33
N ILE A 134 -24.17 -4.21 10.13
CA ILE A 134 -22.92 -4.72 10.69
C ILE A 134 -22.09 -5.11 9.48
N ALA A 135 -21.04 -4.33 9.21
CA ALA A 135 -20.09 -4.66 8.17
C ALA A 135 -19.39 -5.96 8.61
N LEU A 136 -19.71 -7.05 7.92
CA LEU A 136 -18.97 -8.30 8.11
C LEU A 136 -17.59 -8.16 7.48
N PRO A 137 -16.56 -8.84 8.02
CA PRO A 137 -15.25 -8.93 7.39
C PRO A 137 -15.38 -9.29 5.91
N MET A 138 -14.61 -8.61 5.07
CA MET A 138 -14.58 -8.88 3.64
C MET A 138 -13.64 -10.05 3.34
N THR A 139 -14.12 -10.99 2.54
CA THR A 139 -13.28 -12.02 1.93
C THR A 139 -12.48 -11.44 0.77
N GLY A 140 -11.40 -12.11 0.32
CA GLY A 140 -10.67 -11.69 -0.87
C GLY A 140 -11.56 -11.56 -2.10
N LYS A 141 -12.49 -12.51 -2.28
CA LYS A 141 -13.49 -12.47 -3.35
C LYS A 141 -14.40 -11.24 -3.25
N ASP A 142 -14.84 -10.84 -2.05
CA ASP A 142 -15.65 -9.63 -1.89
C ASP A 142 -14.88 -8.37 -2.34
N VAL A 143 -13.58 -8.31 -2.05
CA VAL A 143 -12.71 -7.19 -2.43
C VAL A 143 -12.45 -7.19 -3.95
N GLU A 144 -12.16 -8.36 -4.54
CA GLU A 144 -12.01 -8.54 -5.98
C GLU A 144 -13.27 -8.12 -6.74
N ASP A 145 -14.43 -8.62 -6.33
CA ASP A 145 -15.70 -8.31 -6.97
C ASP A 145 -15.99 -6.79 -6.88
N ALA A 146 -15.69 -6.15 -5.74
CA ALA A 146 -15.90 -4.71 -5.54
C ALA A 146 -14.96 -3.82 -6.38
N LEU A 147 -13.80 -4.36 -6.77
CA LEU A 147 -12.77 -3.70 -7.56
C LEU A 147 -12.70 -4.19 -9.01
N SER A 148 -13.65 -5.04 -9.42
CA SER A 148 -13.72 -5.59 -10.77
C SER A 148 -13.69 -4.48 -11.83
N GLY A 149 -12.83 -4.65 -12.83
CA GLY A 149 -12.60 -3.69 -13.91
C GLY A 149 -11.52 -2.63 -13.64
N LEU A 150 -10.95 -2.58 -12.42
CA LEU A 150 -9.79 -1.73 -12.13
C LEU A 150 -8.47 -2.51 -12.28
N PRO A 151 -7.36 -1.82 -12.63
CA PRO A 151 -6.04 -2.44 -12.74
C PRO A 151 -5.41 -2.64 -11.35
N VAL A 152 -6.03 -3.50 -10.54
CA VAL A 152 -5.62 -3.82 -9.17
C VAL A 152 -5.51 -5.33 -9.00
N THR A 153 -4.52 -5.75 -8.22
CA THR A 153 -4.35 -7.15 -7.82
C THR A 153 -4.75 -7.32 -6.36
N VAL A 154 -5.64 -8.26 -6.07
CA VAL A 154 -5.96 -8.66 -4.69
C VAL A 154 -5.16 -9.92 -4.39
N CYS A 155 -4.44 -9.94 -3.28
CA CYS A 155 -3.53 -11.07 -2.95
C CYS A 155 -3.24 -11.18 -1.45
N CYS A 156 -2.56 -12.25 -1.05
CA CYS A 156 -2.06 -12.40 0.32
C CYS A 156 -0.68 -11.77 0.46
N ALA A 157 -0.22 -11.60 1.70
CA ALA A 157 1.03 -10.89 1.97
C ALA A 157 2.26 -11.55 1.31
N ASP A 158 2.28 -12.87 1.22
CA ASP A 158 3.39 -13.65 0.65
C ASP A 158 3.34 -13.77 -0.88
N ASP A 159 2.26 -13.32 -1.51
CA ASP A 159 2.12 -13.23 -2.98
C ASP A 159 2.62 -11.89 -3.54
N LEU A 160 2.92 -10.91 -2.68
CA LEU A 160 3.44 -9.61 -3.11
C LEU A 160 4.84 -9.76 -3.76
N PRO A 161 5.02 -9.36 -5.03
CA PRO A 161 6.30 -9.47 -5.70
C PRO A 161 7.33 -8.49 -5.08
N PRO A 162 8.58 -8.91 -4.82
CA PRO A 162 9.58 -8.07 -4.16
C PRO A 162 10.08 -6.90 -4.99
N TYR A 163 9.90 -6.97 -6.31
CA TYR A 163 10.33 -5.96 -7.26
C TYR A 163 9.27 -5.79 -8.34
N LEU A 164 9.01 -4.52 -8.70
CA LEU A 164 8.03 -4.14 -9.72
C LEU A 164 8.75 -3.51 -10.91
N SER A 165 8.82 -4.25 -12.01
CA SER A 165 9.39 -3.78 -13.26
C SER A 165 8.48 -2.86 -14.05
N ASP A 166 7.17 -2.89 -13.77
CA ASP A 166 6.17 -2.11 -14.48
C ASP A 166 5.28 -1.29 -13.54
N ARG A 167 4.96 -0.07 -13.95
CA ARG A 167 4.15 0.90 -13.19
C ARG A 167 3.19 1.65 -14.14
N PRO A 168 2.01 2.08 -13.67
CA PRO A 168 1.53 1.99 -12.29
C PRO A 168 1.03 0.59 -11.89
N ARG A 169 1.14 0.25 -10.61
CA ARG A 169 0.64 -1.00 -10.02
C ARG A 169 -0.08 -0.74 -8.71
N THR A 170 -1.23 -1.38 -8.51
CA THR A 170 -1.98 -1.29 -7.25
C THR A 170 -2.24 -2.68 -6.71
N TYR A 171 -2.04 -2.85 -5.40
CA TYR A 171 -2.33 -4.09 -4.70
C TYR A 171 -3.27 -3.81 -3.52
N VAL A 172 -4.24 -4.69 -3.31
CA VAL A 172 -4.95 -4.82 -2.05
C VAL A 172 -4.54 -6.14 -1.45
N VAL A 173 -3.98 -6.08 -0.25
CA VAL A 173 -3.19 -7.16 0.32
C VAL A 173 -3.82 -7.56 1.63
N ASN A 174 -4.15 -8.84 1.75
CA ASN A 174 -4.44 -9.40 3.05
C ASN A 174 -3.14 -9.52 3.83
N THR A 175 -3.10 -9.07 5.08
CA THR A 175 -1.87 -9.08 5.89
C THR A 175 -1.43 -10.48 6.32
N ASP A 176 -2.32 -11.46 6.28
CA ASP A 176 -1.94 -12.85 6.53
C ASP A 176 -1.45 -13.53 5.24
N ASN A 177 -0.77 -14.67 5.42
CA ASN A 177 -0.35 -15.53 4.33
C ASN A 177 -1.54 -16.34 3.79
N PHE A 178 -1.38 -16.93 2.60
CA PHE A 178 -2.46 -17.68 1.90
C PHE A 178 -3.10 -18.82 2.72
N ASP A 179 -2.38 -19.37 3.70
CA ASP A 179 -2.82 -20.49 4.54
C ASP A 179 -3.65 -20.07 5.77
N HIS A 180 -3.85 -18.76 5.96
CA HIS A 180 -4.62 -18.18 7.06
C HIS A 180 -5.92 -17.53 6.56
N LYS A 181 -6.86 -17.31 7.47
CA LYS A 181 -8.21 -16.81 7.13
C LYS A 181 -8.21 -15.35 6.65
N GLY A 182 -7.12 -14.64 6.86
CA GLY A 182 -6.98 -13.23 6.55
C GLY A 182 -7.55 -12.33 7.63
N SER A 183 -6.67 -11.62 8.34
CA SER A 183 -7.01 -10.83 9.52
C SER A 183 -7.23 -9.35 9.21
N HIS A 184 -6.57 -8.83 8.19
CA HIS A 184 -6.58 -7.40 7.91
C HIS A 184 -6.30 -7.10 6.42
N TRP A 185 -6.78 -5.95 5.94
CA TRP A 185 -6.57 -5.50 4.56
C TRP A 185 -5.79 -4.19 4.52
N VAL A 186 -4.73 -4.14 3.71
CA VAL A 186 -3.94 -2.93 3.42
C VAL A 186 -3.86 -2.72 1.91
N ALA A 187 -3.50 -1.53 1.47
CA ALA A 187 -3.30 -1.26 0.04
C ALA A 187 -1.92 -0.67 -0.24
N PHE A 188 -1.34 -1.07 -1.36
CA PHE A 188 -0.11 -0.52 -1.91
C PHE A 188 -0.41 0.10 -3.26
N HIS A 189 0.12 1.29 -3.51
CA HIS A 189 0.03 1.90 -4.83
C HIS A 189 1.41 2.40 -5.28
N PHE A 190 1.87 1.85 -6.38
CA PHE A 190 3.12 2.21 -7.04
C PHE A 190 2.77 3.07 -8.24
N SER A 191 2.80 4.38 -8.05
CA SER A 191 2.54 5.36 -9.11
C SER A 191 3.53 5.20 -10.28
N ALA A 192 3.14 5.62 -11.48
CA ALA A 192 4.04 5.64 -12.65
C ALA A 192 5.31 6.46 -12.39
N SER A 193 5.18 7.53 -11.60
CA SER A 193 6.26 8.38 -11.10
C SER A 193 6.02 8.74 -9.64
N GLY A 194 7.09 8.94 -8.88
CA GLY A 194 7.02 9.36 -7.48
C GLY A 194 7.09 8.21 -6.46
N PRO A 195 6.95 8.53 -5.17
CA PRO A 195 7.05 7.55 -4.09
C PRO A 195 5.86 6.57 -4.13
N PRO A 196 6.06 5.30 -3.71
CA PRO A 196 4.96 4.39 -3.45
C PRO A 196 4.10 4.84 -2.26
N ASP A 197 2.81 4.53 -2.30
CA ASP A 197 1.89 4.69 -1.17
C ASP A 197 1.75 3.35 -0.43
N TYR A 198 1.76 3.41 0.90
CA TYR A 198 1.25 2.37 1.78
C TYR A 198 0.05 2.91 2.54
N PHE A 199 -1.12 2.39 2.20
CA PHE A 199 -2.38 2.76 2.82
C PHE A 199 -2.80 1.71 3.84
N TYR A 200 -2.90 2.15 5.09
CA TYR A 200 -3.44 1.37 6.18
C TYR A 200 -4.32 2.27 7.04
N SER A 201 -5.61 1.95 7.10
CA SER A 201 -6.66 2.74 7.78
C SER A 201 -6.49 2.86 9.29
N LEU A 202 -5.74 1.97 9.96
CA LEU A 202 -5.37 2.14 11.37
C LEU A 202 -4.13 3.02 11.57
N GLY A 203 -3.52 3.52 10.49
CA GLY A 203 -2.41 4.49 10.55
C GLY A 203 -1.09 3.92 11.07
N GLN A 204 -0.92 2.59 11.06
CA GLN A 204 0.33 1.98 11.52
C GLN A 204 1.34 1.88 10.37
N LEU A 205 2.61 1.75 10.74
CA LEU A 205 3.71 1.65 9.78
C LEU A 205 3.74 0.27 9.09
N PRO A 206 4.31 0.16 7.89
CA PRO A 206 4.39 -1.10 7.14
C PRO A 206 5.05 -2.25 7.93
N GLU A 207 6.06 -1.94 8.73
CA GLU A 207 6.80 -2.89 9.56
C GLU A 207 6.01 -3.45 10.76
N THR A 208 4.85 -2.86 11.10
CA THR A 208 4.04 -3.30 12.23
C THR A 208 3.50 -4.71 12.03
N TYR A 209 3.15 -5.08 10.79
CA TYR A 209 2.67 -6.43 10.46
C TYR A 209 3.80 -7.29 9.94
N GLN A 210 4.42 -6.87 8.83
CA GLN A 210 5.45 -7.64 8.17
C GLN A 210 6.63 -6.74 7.81
N ARG A 211 7.81 -7.01 8.37
CA ARG A 211 9.05 -6.28 8.02
C ARG A 211 9.31 -6.22 6.51
N TYR A 212 8.85 -7.23 5.78
CA TYR A 212 8.97 -7.28 4.33
C TYR A 212 8.20 -6.16 3.62
N PHE A 213 7.08 -5.66 4.15
CA PHE A 213 6.32 -4.57 3.51
C PHE A 213 7.13 -3.28 3.41
N ARG A 214 7.87 -2.93 4.48
CA ARG A 214 8.79 -1.80 4.45
C ARG A 214 9.89 -1.99 3.39
N ASN A 215 10.47 -3.19 3.32
CA ASN A 215 11.51 -3.50 2.34
C ASN A 215 10.98 -3.42 0.90
N LEU A 216 9.78 -3.92 0.67
CA LEU A 216 9.10 -3.83 -0.64
C LEU A 216 8.97 -2.37 -1.09
N LEU A 217 8.52 -1.48 -0.19
CA LEU A 217 8.39 -0.05 -0.49
C LEU A 217 9.74 0.57 -0.83
N ILE A 218 10.78 0.32 -0.02
CA ILE A 218 12.12 0.89 -0.19
C ILE A 218 12.80 0.42 -1.49
N VAL A 219 12.70 -0.87 -1.81
CA VAL A 219 13.26 -1.42 -3.06
C VAL A 219 12.57 -0.85 -4.29
N ASN A 220 11.31 -0.42 -4.15
CA ASN A 220 10.52 0.20 -5.21
C ASN A 220 10.47 1.75 -5.10
N GLY A 221 11.24 2.36 -4.21
CA GLY A 221 11.36 3.81 -4.11
C GLY A 221 12.13 4.22 -2.85
N PRO A 222 13.12 5.13 -2.93
CA PRO A 222 13.90 5.53 -1.76
C PRO A 222 13.06 6.22 -0.68
N GLN A 223 11.86 6.69 -1.04
CA GLN A 223 10.86 7.28 -0.17
C GLN A 223 9.50 6.63 -0.46
N TYR A 224 8.63 6.57 0.55
CA TYR A 224 7.25 6.12 0.43
C TYR A 224 6.34 6.97 1.30
N CYS A 225 5.07 7.07 0.92
CA CYS A 225 4.06 7.79 1.67
C CYS A 225 3.26 6.80 2.54
N VAL A 226 2.94 7.22 3.77
CA VAL A 226 2.06 6.48 4.69
C VAL A 226 0.94 7.38 5.18
N VAL A 227 -0.14 6.76 5.65
CA VAL A 227 -1.13 7.41 6.50
C VAL A 227 -0.56 7.54 7.91
N SER A 228 -0.52 8.76 8.46
CA SER A 228 0.12 9.04 9.75
C SER A 228 -0.81 8.99 10.96
N HIS A 229 -2.13 8.86 10.76
CA HIS A 229 -3.11 8.82 11.85
C HIS A 229 -4.23 7.82 11.53
N GLN A 230 -4.78 7.21 12.58
CA GLN A 230 -5.90 6.27 12.50
C GLN A 230 -7.17 6.95 11.97
N ILE A 231 -7.84 6.31 11.01
CA ILE A 231 -9.13 6.75 10.46
C ILE A 231 -10.23 5.70 10.56
N GLN A 232 -9.89 4.47 10.93
CA GLN A 232 -10.82 3.38 11.23
C GLN A 232 -10.79 3.08 12.73
N PRO A 233 -11.93 2.77 13.39
CA PRO A 233 -11.94 2.22 14.74
C PRO A 233 -11.16 0.89 14.82
N ASP A 234 -10.45 0.64 15.92
CA ASP A 234 -9.63 -0.57 16.10
C ASP A 234 -10.46 -1.85 16.24
N ASP A 235 -11.72 -1.74 16.67
CA ASP A 235 -12.69 -2.81 16.82
C ASP A 235 -13.57 -3.04 15.57
N SER A 236 -13.27 -2.37 14.46
CA SER A 236 -14.08 -2.42 13.24
C SER A 236 -13.57 -3.42 12.20
N ASP A 237 -14.50 -4.15 11.58
CA ASP A 237 -14.24 -5.11 10.49
C ASP A 237 -14.28 -4.48 9.08
N THR A 238 -14.19 -3.16 8.99
CA THR A 238 -14.40 -2.40 7.73
C THR A 238 -13.11 -2.11 6.94
N CYS A 239 -11.94 -2.57 7.37
CA CYS A 239 -10.64 -2.28 6.71
C CYS A 239 -10.63 -2.55 5.19
N GLY A 240 -11.33 -3.59 4.73
CA GLY A 240 -11.51 -3.87 3.30
C GLY A 240 -12.24 -2.76 2.55
N LEU A 241 -13.27 -2.14 3.16
CA LEU A 241 -13.99 -0.99 2.59
C LEU A 241 -13.09 0.24 2.47
N TYR A 242 -12.20 0.49 3.44
CA TYR A 242 -11.22 1.57 3.36
C TYR A 242 -10.26 1.36 2.19
N CYS A 243 -9.75 0.13 2.02
CA CYS A 243 -8.90 -0.22 0.88
C CYS A 243 -9.63 -0.01 -0.45
N ILE A 244 -10.90 -0.45 -0.55
CA ILE A 244 -11.71 -0.26 -1.76
C ILE A 244 -11.91 1.22 -2.07
N TYR A 245 -12.26 2.03 -1.06
CA TYR A 245 -12.42 3.47 -1.20
C TYR A 245 -11.15 4.13 -1.72
N TYR A 246 -10.02 3.82 -1.07
CA TYR A 246 -8.71 4.33 -1.44
C TYR A 246 -8.34 3.97 -2.88
N VAL A 247 -8.44 2.68 -3.25
CA VAL A 247 -8.07 2.22 -4.61
C VAL A 247 -8.94 2.87 -5.68
N LYS A 248 -10.26 2.95 -5.47
CA LYS A 248 -11.16 3.58 -6.45
C LYS A 248 -10.76 5.03 -6.73
N LEU A 249 -10.47 5.80 -5.69
CA LEU A 249 -10.06 7.20 -5.84
C LEU A 249 -8.62 7.33 -6.36
N ARG A 250 -7.69 6.44 -5.99
CA ARG A 250 -6.33 6.45 -6.57
C ARG A 250 -6.36 6.14 -8.06
N CYS A 251 -7.18 5.19 -8.50
CA CYS A 251 -7.35 4.88 -9.92
C CYS A 251 -7.96 6.05 -10.73
N GLN A 252 -8.64 6.99 -10.05
CA GLN A 252 -9.12 8.24 -10.64
C GLN A 252 -8.07 9.37 -10.62
N GLY A 253 -6.86 9.09 -10.13
CA GLY A 253 -5.75 10.04 -10.14
C GLY A 253 -5.63 10.92 -8.89
N LEU A 254 -6.52 10.77 -7.89
CA LEU A 254 -6.42 11.55 -6.64
C LEU A 254 -5.16 11.15 -5.85
N LYS A 255 -4.50 12.09 -5.18
CA LYS A 255 -3.35 11.77 -4.32
C LYS A 255 -3.82 11.19 -2.98
N MET A 256 -2.96 10.39 -2.33
CA MET A 256 -3.31 9.78 -1.04
C MET A 256 -3.73 10.81 0.02
N LYS A 257 -3.05 11.97 0.09
CA LYS A 257 -3.40 13.06 1.01
C LYS A 257 -4.84 13.56 0.79
N ASP A 258 -5.25 13.74 -0.47
CA ASP A 258 -6.59 14.24 -0.81
C ASP A 258 -7.67 13.20 -0.47
N ILE A 259 -7.39 11.92 -0.70
CA ILE A 259 -8.26 10.81 -0.30
C ILE A 259 -8.40 10.77 1.22
N PHE A 260 -7.29 10.92 1.94
CA PHE A 260 -7.23 10.85 3.39
C PHE A 260 -8.00 12.01 4.05
N ASN A 261 -7.93 13.21 3.48
CA ASN A 261 -8.67 14.39 3.94
C ASN A 261 -10.20 14.23 3.90
N ASN A 262 -10.70 13.17 3.26
CA ASN A 262 -12.13 12.84 3.27
C ASN A 262 -12.61 12.19 4.58
N PHE A 263 -11.70 11.88 5.50
CA PHE A 263 -12.00 11.21 6.77
C PHE A 263 -11.75 12.13 7.96
N SER A 264 -12.55 11.95 9.01
CA SER A 264 -12.35 12.62 10.30
C SER A 264 -11.23 11.93 11.08
N SER A 265 -10.28 12.70 11.60
CA SER A 265 -9.26 12.17 12.52
C SER A 265 -9.75 11.96 13.95
N THR A 266 -10.92 12.50 14.29
CA THR A 266 -11.48 12.50 15.66
C THR A 266 -12.77 11.71 15.78
N ASP A 267 -13.48 11.48 14.67
CA ASP A 267 -14.77 10.79 14.63
C ASP A 267 -14.67 9.56 13.73
N LEU A 268 -14.06 8.50 14.26
CA LEU A 268 -13.79 7.27 13.53
C LEU A 268 -15.08 6.49 13.19
N ILE A 269 -16.10 6.55 14.06
CA ILE A 269 -17.39 5.89 13.85
C ILE A 269 -18.13 6.48 12.65
N LYS A 270 -18.03 7.80 12.46
CA LYS A 270 -18.58 8.47 11.27
C LYS A 270 -17.88 8.05 9.98
N ASN A 271 -16.57 7.77 10.03
CA ASN A 271 -15.84 7.28 8.86
C ASN A 271 -16.35 5.89 8.43
N ASP A 272 -16.55 4.98 9.38
CA ASP A 272 -17.13 3.67 9.11
C ASP A 272 -18.54 3.78 8.54
N SER A 273 -19.39 4.58 9.19
CA SER A 273 -20.77 4.82 8.75
C SER A 273 -20.81 5.34 7.31
N LYS A 274 -19.89 6.25 6.96
CA LYS A 274 -19.73 6.77 5.60
C LYS A 274 -19.40 5.65 4.62
N LEU A 275 -18.41 4.80 4.90
CA LEU A 275 -18.01 3.73 3.98
C LEU A 275 -19.06 2.62 3.87
N VAL A 276 -19.69 2.23 4.98
CA VAL A 276 -20.81 1.28 4.98
C VAL A 276 -21.97 1.82 4.16
N ALA A 277 -22.26 3.11 4.22
CA ALA A 277 -23.36 3.66 3.45
C ALA A 277 -23.00 3.88 1.96
N ILE A 278 -21.71 4.03 1.61
CA ILE A 278 -21.23 4.01 0.21
C ILE A 278 -21.26 2.58 -0.37
N PHE A 279 -20.76 1.58 0.38
CA PHE A 279 -20.47 0.24 -0.17
C PHE A 279 -21.31 -0.89 0.40
N GLY A 280 -21.87 -0.75 1.60
CA GLY A 280 -22.63 -1.79 2.31
C GLY A 280 -23.90 -2.23 1.58
N TYR A 281 -24.47 -1.38 0.71
CA TYR A 281 -25.59 -1.77 -0.15
C TYR A 281 -25.17 -2.72 -1.29
N THR A 282 -23.89 -2.75 -1.66
CA THR A 282 -23.38 -3.58 -2.76
C THR A 282 -23.44 -5.07 -2.41
N LYS A 283 -23.18 -5.45 -1.14
CA LYS A 283 -23.27 -6.86 -0.69
C LYS A 283 -24.70 -7.40 -0.78
N ILE A 284 -25.70 -6.57 -0.43
CA ILE A 284 -27.12 -6.91 -0.57
C ILE A 284 -27.49 -7.09 -2.06
N MET A 285 -26.95 -6.26 -2.95
CA MET A 285 -27.25 -6.33 -4.39
C MET A 285 -26.57 -7.52 -5.08
N ILE A 286 -25.34 -7.88 -4.69
CA ILE A 286 -24.64 -9.07 -5.21
C ILE A 286 -25.35 -10.35 -4.75
N GLN A 287 -25.72 -10.46 -3.47
CA GLN A 287 -26.49 -11.61 -2.98
C GLN A 287 -27.89 -11.69 -3.61
N LYS A 288 -28.59 -10.57 -3.80
CA LYS A 288 -29.89 -10.56 -4.48
C LYS A 288 -29.77 -10.96 -5.95
N LYS A 289 -28.76 -10.50 -6.69
CA LYS A 289 -28.52 -10.95 -8.08
C LYS A 289 -28.23 -12.44 -8.14
N SER A 290 -27.42 -12.98 -7.22
CA SER A 290 -27.18 -14.43 -7.13
C SER A 290 -28.45 -15.21 -6.84
N LEU A 291 -29.34 -14.73 -5.97
CA LEU A 291 -30.60 -15.41 -5.64
C LEU A 291 -31.65 -15.31 -6.75
N THR A 292 -31.68 -14.21 -7.50
CA THR A 292 -32.66 -14.03 -8.60
C THR A 292 -32.34 -14.93 -9.80
N THR A 293 -31.06 -15.24 -10.03
CA THR A 293 -30.64 -16.21 -11.07
C THR A 293 -31.05 -17.65 -10.75
N TYR A 294 -31.30 -18.00 -9.49
CA TYR A 294 -31.78 -19.34 -9.07
C TYR A 294 -33.32 -19.47 -8.99
N MET A 295 -34.08 -18.41 -9.32
CA MET A 295 -35.56 -18.45 -9.33
C MET A 295 -36.17 -18.50 -10.74
N TYR A 296 -35.35 -18.64 -11.79
CA TYR A 296 -35.78 -18.78 -13.19
C TYR A 296 -35.16 -20.00 -13.90
N LEU A 297 -34.94 -21.09 -13.16
CA LEU A 297 -34.67 -22.44 -13.67
C LEU A 297 -35.63 -23.41 -13.00
#